data_AF-A0A261FKX5-F1
#
_entry.id   AF-A0A261FKX5-F1
#
_cell.length_a   1.000
_cell.length_b   1.000
_cell.length_c   1.000
_cell.angle_alpha   90.00
_cell.angle_beta   90.00
_cell.angle_gamma   90.00
#
_symmetry.space_group_name_H-M   'P 1'
#
loop_
_entity.id
_entity.type
_entity.pdbx_description
1 polymer ?
#
loop_
_entity_poly.entity_id
_entity_poly.type
_entity_poly.pdbx_seq_one_letter_code
_entity_poly.pdbx_strand_id
1 'polypeptide(L)'
;MNDPPDMVSYVHPGFHETITVEAHTRFAAGVRCHTLRVSGMLDAGAISSEYLNLDNGIVHGSRNCHIRHITGQGVIEINGDLICDSIDMTGSLRCRDNIRCSGSIVINGLLVGKRHVEAESITLTGTLVSGDVNGRTLTIRTLHSAMFDRFGMDGYGERSRTGTVTVADLDAGRLDCKLLNADTAVLREGSFVEHAVCTTELSLDTSSAVVLLNGGCHRARHLKSA
;
A
#
# COMPACT_ATOMS: atom_id res chain seq x y z
N MET A 1 -18.48 -37.13 8.78
CA MET A 1 -17.08 -36.84 8.42
C MET A 1 -16.77 -35.54 9.14
N ASN A 2 -16.25 -35.63 10.36
CA ASN A 2 -15.99 -34.46 11.19
C ASN A 2 -14.58 -33.99 10.81
N ASP A 3 -14.48 -32.82 10.18
CA ASP A 3 -13.20 -32.14 10.07
C ASP A 3 -12.63 -31.94 11.49
N PRO A 4 -11.34 -32.25 11.72
CA PRO A 4 -10.73 -31.94 13.00
C PRO A 4 -10.80 -30.43 13.25
N PRO A 5 -10.98 -29.96 14.49
CA PRO A 5 -10.88 -28.54 14.78
C PRO A 5 -9.48 -28.06 14.40
N ASP A 6 -9.39 -27.06 13.52
CA ASP A 6 -8.13 -26.41 13.18
C ASP A 6 -7.39 -26.06 14.47
N MET A 7 -6.28 -26.75 14.73
CA MET A 7 -5.47 -26.53 15.92
C MET A 7 -4.78 -25.18 15.76
N VAL A 8 -5.38 -24.13 16.32
CA VAL A 8 -4.78 -22.80 16.36
C VAL A 8 -3.60 -22.84 17.33
N SER A 9 -2.38 -22.70 16.79
CA SER A 9 -1.17 -22.56 17.60
C SER A 9 -1.22 -21.25 18.37
N TYR A 10 -0.64 -21.21 19.58
CA TYR A 10 -0.71 -20.04 20.44
C TYR A 10 0.69 -19.60 20.87
N VAL A 11 1.00 -18.31 20.69
CA VAL A 11 2.28 -17.74 21.12
C VAL A 11 2.08 -16.93 22.40
N HIS A 12 2.80 -17.30 23.44
CA HIS A 12 2.73 -16.65 24.74
C HIS A 12 3.43 -15.27 24.76
N PRO A 13 2.98 -14.35 25.64
CA PRO A 13 3.58 -13.02 25.77
C PRO A 13 5.08 -13.09 26.06
N GLY A 14 5.83 -12.09 25.58
CA GLY A 14 7.27 -12.02 25.77
C GLY A 14 7.99 -11.57 24.52
N PHE A 15 9.30 -11.40 24.64
CA PHE A 15 10.18 -11.15 23.51
C PHE A 15 10.72 -12.48 22.98
N HIS A 16 10.60 -12.66 21.67
CA HIS A 16 11.08 -13.84 20.95
C HIS A 16 12.06 -13.42 19.87
N GLU A 17 13.17 -14.14 19.71
CA GLU A 17 14.12 -13.79 18.65
C GLU A 17 13.51 -14.05 17.26
N THR A 18 12.91 -15.22 17.07
CA THR A 18 12.25 -15.57 15.82
C THR A 18 10.96 -16.32 16.11
N ILE A 19 9.89 -15.95 15.41
CA ILE A 19 8.63 -16.69 15.39
C ILE A 19 8.34 -17.08 13.94
N THR A 20 8.06 -18.37 13.71
CA THR A 20 7.62 -18.90 12.42
C THR A 20 6.18 -19.36 12.54
N VAL A 21 5.33 -18.89 11.62
CA VAL A 21 3.90 -19.20 11.54
C VAL A 21 3.64 -19.96 10.24
N GLU A 22 3.52 -21.28 10.34
CA GLU A 22 3.23 -22.18 9.20
C GLU A 22 1.77 -22.64 9.16
N ALA A 23 1.14 -22.71 10.33
CA ALA A 23 -0.27 -23.03 10.50
C ALA A 23 -1.01 -21.83 11.11
N HIS A 24 -2.33 -21.94 11.24
CA HIS A 24 -3.12 -20.91 11.92
C HIS A 24 -2.60 -20.69 13.34
N THR A 25 -2.12 -19.48 13.62
CA THR A 25 -1.47 -19.12 14.87
C THR A 25 -2.06 -17.83 15.42
N ARG A 26 -2.27 -17.77 16.74
CA ARG A 26 -2.74 -16.60 17.44
C ARG A 26 -1.71 -16.08 18.42
N PHE A 27 -1.43 -14.78 18.39
CA PHE A 27 -0.57 -14.13 19.36
C PHE A 27 -1.34 -13.69 20.60
N ALA A 28 -0.76 -13.96 21.77
CA ALA A 28 -1.17 -13.33 23.01
C ALA A 28 -0.88 -11.82 22.98
N ALA A 29 -1.54 -11.07 23.86
CA ALA A 29 -1.19 -9.67 24.07
C ALA A 29 0.23 -9.57 24.66
N GLY A 30 1.06 -8.68 24.09
CA GLY A 30 2.43 -8.45 24.56
C GLY A 30 3.49 -9.36 23.94
N VAL A 31 3.15 -10.14 22.91
CA VAL A 31 4.14 -10.79 22.04
C VAL A 31 4.91 -9.72 21.27
N ARG A 32 6.24 -9.82 21.32
CA ARG A 32 7.16 -9.05 20.50
C ARG A 32 8.19 -10.00 19.92
N CYS A 33 8.68 -9.72 18.73
CA CYS A 33 9.80 -10.49 18.21
C CYS A 33 10.79 -9.65 17.42
N HIS A 34 12.00 -10.15 17.24
CA HIS A 34 12.89 -9.56 16.27
C HIS A 34 12.44 -9.94 14.85
N THR A 35 12.37 -11.23 14.54
CA THR A 35 11.92 -11.74 13.23
C THR A 35 10.59 -12.49 13.31
N LEU A 36 9.66 -12.16 12.41
CA LEU A 36 8.40 -12.86 12.20
C LEU A 36 8.35 -13.40 10.77
N ARG A 37 8.21 -14.71 10.61
CA ARG A 37 8.00 -15.36 9.31
C ARG A 37 6.60 -15.95 9.26
N VAL A 38 5.84 -15.65 8.21
CA VAL A 38 4.46 -16.11 8.08
C VAL A 38 4.26 -16.73 6.70
N SER A 39 4.03 -18.04 6.66
CA SER A 39 3.58 -18.79 5.50
C SER A 39 2.18 -19.39 5.68
N GLY A 40 1.69 -19.43 6.93
CA GLY A 40 0.31 -19.76 7.28
C GLY A 40 -0.54 -18.52 7.57
N MET A 41 -1.39 -18.62 8.60
CA MET A 41 -2.29 -17.54 9.02
C MET A 41 -1.95 -17.07 10.44
N LEU A 42 -1.80 -15.76 10.62
CA LEU A 42 -1.52 -15.12 11.90
C LEU A 42 -2.67 -14.20 12.31
N ASP A 43 -3.29 -14.46 13.45
CA ASP A 43 -4.19 -13.50 14.12
C ASP A 43 -3.51 -12.88 15.33
N ALA A 44 -3.42 -11.55 15.35
CA ALA A 44 -2.80 -10.81 16.43
C ALA A 44 -3.64 -9.61 16.88
N GLY A 45 -3.51 -9.27 18.16
CA GLY A 45 -3.98 -8.00 18.70
C GLY A 45 -3.21 -6.84 18.06
N ALA A 46 -1.98 -6.68 18.53
CA ALA A 46 -0.96 -5.80 17.97
C ALA A 46 0.23 -6.66 17.56
N ILE A 47 0.95 -6.25 16.53
CA ILE A 47 2.19 -6.88 16.10
C ILE A 47 3.32 -5.90 16.36
N SER A 48 4.37 -6.35 17.03
CA SER A 48 5.58 -5.58 17.26
C SER A 48 6.77 -6.43 16.83
N SER A 49 7.35 -6.11 15.67
CA SER A 49 8.50 -6.82 15.14
C SER A 49 9.49 -5.93 14.40
N GLU A 50 10.76 -6.33 14.37
CA GLU A 50 11.76 -5.67 13.52
C GLU A 50 11.51 -6.06 12.05
N TYR A 51 11.37 -7.35 11.79
CA TYR A 51 11.17 -7.91 10.47
C TYR A 51 9.88 -8.73 10.41
N LEU A 52 9.07 -8.51 9.38
CA LEU A 52 7.99 -9.40 8.95
C LEU A 52 8.30 -9.88 7.53
N ASN A 53 8.51 -11.19 7.38
CA ASN A 53 8.67 -11.83 6.09
C ASN A 53 7.47 -12.71 5.77
N LEU A 54 6.79 -12.41 4.67
CA LEU A 54 5.65 -13.16 4.18
C LEU A 54 6.07 -14.13 3.08
N ASP A 55 5.69 -15.39 3.23
CA ASP A 55 5.80 -16.39 2.16
C ASP A 55 4.44 -17.01 1.87
N ASN A 56 3.62 -16.26 1.12
CA ASN A 56 2.21 -16.52 0.86
C ASN A 56 1.34 -16.56 2.14
N GLY A 57 1.84 -15.96 3.22
CA GLY A 57 1.13 -15.89 4.49
C GLY A 57 0.04 -14.83 4.55
N ILE A 58 -0.86 -14.99 5.53
CA ILE A 58 -1.93 -14.06 5.84
C ILE A 58 -1.76 -13.54 7.26
N VAL A 59 -1.73 -12.21 7.43
CA VAL A 59 -1.56 -11.55 8.71
C VAL A 59 -2.77 -10.67 9.01
N HIS A 60 -3.43 -10.92 10.13
CA HIS A 60 -4.53 -10.13 10.64
C HIS A 60 -4.12 -9.44 11.95
N GLY A 61 -4.06 -8.11 11.92
CA GLY A 61 -3.88 -7.26 13.10
C GLY A 61 -5.20 -6.59 13.47
N SER A 62 -5.70 -6.81 14.68
CA SER A 62 -6.94 -6.16 15.15
C SER A 62 -6.72 -4.75 15.73
N ARG A 63 -5.48 -4.36 16.00
CA ARG A 63 -5.06 -3.07 16.56
C ARG A 63 -3.83 -2.53 15.81
N ASN A 64 -3.24 -1.47 16.35
CA ASN A 64 -2.03 -0.86 15.79
C ASN A 64 -0.87 -1.85 15.77
N CYS A 65 -0.15 -1.88 14.65
CA CYS A 65 1.03 -2.70 14.44
C CYS A 65 2.25 -1.81 14.21
N HIS A 66 3.37 -2.19 14.80
CA HIS A 66 4.66 -1.55 14.61
C HIS A 66 5.64 -2.59 14.09
N ILE A 67 5.91 -2.53 12.78
CA ILE A 67 6.74 -3.50 12.07
C ILE A 67 7.73 -2.71 11.25
N ARG A 68 9.03 -2.74 11.57
CA ARG A 68 9.97 -1.83 10.89
C ARG A 68 10.17 -2.19 9.43
N HIS A 69 10.35 -3.46 9.12
CA HIS A 69 10.59 -3.92 7.76
C HIS A 69 9.60 -5.02 7.39
N ILE A 70 8.79 -4.78 6.36
CA ILE A 70 7.85 -5.75 5.79
C ILE A 70 8.35 -6.18 4.43
N THR A 71 8.54 -7.48 4.23
CA THR A 71 9.01 -8.04 2.96
C THR A 71 8.23 -9.29 2.54
N GLY A 72 8.28 -9.61 1.25
CA GLY A 72 7.86 -10.91 0.73
C GLY A 72 6.53 -10.86 -0.01
N GLN A 73 5.76 -11.95 0.04
CA GLN A 73 4.51 -12.10 -0.70
C GLN A 73 3.37 -12.56 0.21
N GLY A 74 2.20 -11.92 0.16
CA GLY A 74 1.07 -12.34 0.99
C GLY A 74 -0.01 -11.26 1.19
N VAL A 75 -0.79 -11.44 2.25
CA VAL A 75 -1.90 -10.55 2.62
C VAL A 75 -1.71 -10.04 4.04
N ILE A 76 -1.82 -8.72 4.21
CA ILE A 76 -1.82 -8.07 5.52
C ILE A 76 -3.11 -7.27 5.64
N GLU A 77 -3.87 -7.54 6.69
CA GLU A 77 -5.06 -6.77 7.08
C GLU A 77 -4.91 -6.25 8.50
N ILE A 78 -4.92 -4.93 8.66
CA ILE A 78 -4.75 -4.26 9.95
C ILE A 78 -5.95 -3.35 10.21
N ASN A 79 -6.67 -3.61 11.29
CA ASN A 79 -7.83 -2.83 11.73
C ASN A 79 -7.47 -1.57 12.55
N GLY A 80 -6.19 -1.20 12.61
CA GLY A 80 -5.68 0.03 13.22
C GLY A 80 -4.64 0.73 12.33
N ASP A 81 -3.67 1.38 12.97
CA ASP A 81 -2.53 2.00 12.30
C ASP A 81 -1.41 0.98 12.02
N LEU A 82 -0.72 1.14 10.89
CA LEU A 82 0.55 0.48 10.62
C LEU A 82 1.69 1.52 10.64
N ILE A 83 2.68 1.29 11.50
CA ILE A 83 3.92 2.08 11.57
C ILE A 83 5.08 1.19 11.14
N CYS A 84 5.88 1.68 10.20
CA CYS A 84 7.00 0.96 9.63
C CYS A 84 8.10 1.90 9.14
N ASP A 85 9.27 1.34 8.83
CA ASP A 85 10.40 2.04 8.25
C ASP A 85 10.51 1.75 6.74
N SER A 86 10.14 0.53 6.31
CA SER A 86 10.08 0.15 4.89
C SER A 86 9.09 -0.98 4.61
N ILE A 87 8.49 -0.95 3.42
CA ILE A 87 7.65 -2.03 2.87
C ILE A 87 8.16 -2.38 1.48
N ASP A 88 8.41 -3.67 1.23
CA ASP A 88 8.70 -4.21 -0.11
C ASP A 88 7.99 -5.55 -0.28
N MET A 89 6.77 -5.53 -0.81
CA MET A 89 5.97 -6.75 -0.90
C MET A 89 5.14 -6.90 -2.17
N THR A 90 4.82 -8.15 -2.49
CA THR A 90 3.83 -8.50 -3.51
C THR A 90 2.55 -8.99 -2.83
N GLY A 91 1.40 -8.48 -3.27
CA GLY A 91 0.10 -8.88 -2.72
C GLY A 91 -0.71 -7.70 -2.20
N SER A 92 -1.42 -7.89 -1.08
CA SER A 92 -2.41 -6.93 -0.58
C SER A 92 -2.08 -6.46 0.83
N LEU A 93 -1.94 -5.15 0.99
CA LEU A 93 -1.83 -4.48 2.28
C LEU A 93 -3.06 -3.60 2.51
N ARG A 94 -3.87 -3.94 3.52
CA ARG A 94 -5.07 -3.20 3.90
C ARG A 94 -4.96 -2.72 5.33
N CYS A 95 -4.97 -1.41 5.53
CA CYS A 95 -5.06 -0.76 6.83
C CYS A 95 -6.36 0.06 6.92
N ARG A 96 -7.10 -0.14 8.02
CA ARG A 96 -8.37 0.56 8.27
C ARG A 96 -8.16 2.04 8.58
N ASP A 97 -7.06 2.39 9.24
CA ASP A 97 -6.76 3.77 9.63
C ASP A 97 -5.58 4.32 8.80
N ASN A 98 -4.42 4.54 9.41
CA ASN A 98 -3.27 5.17 8.77
C ASN A 98 -2.14 4.17 8.48
N ILE A 99 -1.41 4.41 7.40
CA ILE A 99 -0.12 3.78 7.13
C ILE A 99 0.94 4.88 7.22
N ARG A 100 1.89 4.74 8.14
CA ARG A 100 3.04 5.65 8.28
C ARG A 100 4.32 4.85 8.06
N CYS A 101 4.99 5.14 6.96
CA CYS A 101 6.29 4.57 6.62
C CYS A 101 7.34 5.69 6.68
N SER A 102 8.39 5.55 7.47
CA SER A 102 9.41 6.61 7.53
C SER A 102 10.28 6.65 6.26
N GLY A 103 10.34 5.55 5.50
CA GLY A 103 11.14 5.42 4.28
C GLY A 103 10.26 5.11 3.06
N SER A 104 10.51 3.97 2.42
CA SER A 104 9.89 3.60 1.14
C SER A 104 8.77 2.56 1.29
N ILE A 105 7.70 2.75 0.53
CA ILE A 105 6.67 1.74 0.28
C ILE A 105 6.80 1.28 -1.17
N VAL A 106 7.14 0.02 -1.37
CA VAL A 106 7.14 -0.67 -2.66
C VAL A 106 6.13 -1.80 -2.58
N ILE A 107 5.05 -1.69 -3.37
CA ILE A 107 4.02 -2.72 -3.41
C ILE A 107 3.75 -3.11 -4.85
N ASN A 108 3.83 -4.41 -5.13
CA ASN A 108 3.34 -4.99 -6.37
C ASN A 108 1.97 -5.61 -6.05
N GLY A 109 0.93 -4.80 -6.17
CA GLY A 109 -0.42 -5.24 -5.88
C GLY A 109 -1.36 -4.16 -5.35
N LEU A 110 -2.04 -4.46 -4.25
CA LEU A 110 -3.08 -3.60 -3.70
C LEU A 110 -2.62 -2.94 -2.39
N LEU A 111 -2.70 -1.61 -2.36
CA LEU A 111 -2.49 -0.81 -1.16
C LEU A 111 -3.78 -0.10 -0.79
N VAL A 112 -4.32 -0.41 0.39
CA VAL A 112 -5.49 0.28 0.95
C VAL A 112 -5.13 0.88 2.29
N GLY A 113 -5.13 2.21 2.38
CA GLY A 113 -5.05 2.95 3.64
C GLY A 113 -6.24 3.89 3.72
N LYS A 114 -7.35 3.45 4.34
CA LYS A 114 -8.66 4.12 4.15
C LYS A 114 -8.66 5.59 4.56
N ARG A 115 -7.85 6.00 5.55
CA ARG A 115 -7.75 7.40 5.96
C ARG A 115 -6.53 8.06 5.33
N HIS A 116 -5.34 7.57 5.64
CA HIS A 116 -4.10 8.25 5.27
C HIS A 116 -2.97 7.27 4.97
N VAL A 117 -2.15 7.60 3.96
CA VAL A 117 -0.89 6.92 3.66
C VAL A 117 0.23 7.97 3.59
N GLU A 118 1.27 7.76 4.38
CA GLU A 118 2.44 8.64 4.47
C GLU A 118 3.72 7.83 4.26
N ALA A 119 4.56 8.26 3.33
CA ALA A 119 5.91 7.72 3.15
C ALA A 119 6.86 8.71 2.48
N GLU A 120 8.18 8.55 2.61
CA GLU A 120 9.14 9.33 1.83
C GLU A 120 8.95 9.04 0.33
N SER A 121 8.89 7.77 -0.05
CA SER A 121 8.63 7.34 -1.42
C SER A 121 7.59 6.23 -1.47
N ILE A 122 6.65 6.32 -2.41
CA ILE A 122 5.63 5.31 -2.67
C ILE A 122 5.75 4.90 -4.13
N THR A 123 6.09 3.63 -4.37
CA THR A 123 6.10 3.01 -5.69
C THR A 123 5.13 1.85 -5.68
N LEU A 124 4.08 1.97 -6.49
CA LEU A 124 3.04 0.98 -6.58
C LEU A 124 2.90 0.49 -8.01
N THR A 125 3.04 -0.82 -8.21
CA THR A 125 2.61 -1.49 -9.43
C THR A 125 1.29 -2.20 -9.13
N GLY A 126 0.18 -1.54 -9.42
CA GLY A 126 -1.16 -2.01 -9.07
C GLY A 126 -2.10 -0.87 -8.67
N THR A 127 -2.88 -1.06 -7.61
CA THR A 127 -4.00 -0.17 -7.26
C THR A 127 -3.88 0.41 -5.86
N LEU A 128 -4.03 1.73 -5.75
CA LEU A 128 -4.03 2.49 -4.49
C LEU A 128 -5.46 2.89 -4.16
N VAL A 129 -5.88 2.66 -2.92
CA VAL A 129 -7.13 3.23 -2.37
C VAL A 129 -6.82 3.93 -1.06
N SER A 130 -6.96 5.25 -1.02
CA SER A 130 -6.74 6.02 0.20
C SER A 130 -7.63 7.25 0.31
N GLY A 131 -7.81 7.77 1.51
CA GLY A 131 -8.37 9.11 1.72
C GLY A 131 -7.37 10.17 1.26
N ASP A 132 -6.20 10.18 1.90
CA ASP A 132 -5.14 11.16 1.62
C ASP A 132 -3.77 10.47 1.52
N VAL A 133 -2.92 10.92 0.59
CA VAL A 133 -1.56 10.42 0.37
C VAL A 133 -0.56 11.54 0.50
N ASN A 134 0.42 11.40 1.39
CA ASN A 134 1.50 12.35 1.58
C ASN A 134 2.88 11.70 1.37
N GLY A 135 3.81 12.45 0.80
CA GLY A 135 5.19 11.99 0.69
C GLY A 135 6.09 12.92 -0.10
N ARG A 136 7.28 12.44 -0.47
CA ARG A 136 8.14 13.15 -1.43
C ARG A 136 7.83 12.70 -2.85
N THR A 137 7.76 11.39 -3.10
CA THR A 137 7.53 10.85 -4.45
C THR A 137 6.41 9.82 -4.46
N LEU A 138 5.48 9.92 -5.41
CA LEU A 138 4.45 8.91 -5.66
C LEU A 138 4.52 8.44 -7.11
N THR A 139 4.77 7.16 -7.31
CA THR A 139 4.72 6.48 -8.60
C THR A 139 3.64 5.42 -8.59
N ILE A 140 2.69 5.51 -9.51
CA ILE A 140 1.64 4.50 -9.72
C ILE A 140 1.78 3.99 -11.15
N ARG A 141 2.08 2.70 -11.28
CA ARG A 141 2.10 1.97 -12.54
C ARG A 141 0.95 0.99 -12.54
N THR A 142 0.22 0.93 -13.65
CA THR A 142 -0.83 -0.06 -13.79
C THR A 142 -0.21 -1.44 -14.00
N LEU A 143 -0.83 -2.44 -13.41
CA LEU A 143 -0.39 -3.81 -13.53
C LEU A 143 -1.04 -4.41 -14.79
N HIS A 144 -0.35 -4.35 -15.93
CA HIS A 144 -0.85 -4.93 -17.18
C HIS A 144 -0.55 -6.44 -17.24
N SER A 145 -1.54 -7.29 -16.94
CA SER A 145 -1.50 -8.71 -17.33
C SER A 145 -2.89 -9.29 -17.56
N ALA A 146 -3.06 -10.00 -18.68
CA ALA A 146 -4.25 -10.78 -18.99
C ALA A 146 -4.49 -11.95 -18.02
N MET A 147 -3.53 -12.24 -17.14
CA MET A 147 -3.64 -13.30 -16.13
C MET A 147 -4.46 -12.87 -14.91
N PHE A 148 -4.55 -11.57 -14.58
CA PHE A 148 -5.28 -11.11 -13.38
C PHE A 148 -6.78 -11.37 -13.48
N ASP A 149 -7.37 -11.11 -14.66
CA ASP A 149 -8.78 -11.41 -14.95
C ASP A 149 -9.07 -12.92 -14.93
N ARG A 150 -8.06 -13.75 -15.25
CA ARG A 150 -8.20 -15.21 -15.34
C ARG A 150 -8.16 -15.90 -13.97
N PHE A 151 -7.50 -15.31 -12.98
CA PHE A 151 -7.35 -15.89 -11.63
C PHE A 151 -8.17 -15.17 -10.54
N GLY A 152 -9.07 -14.25 -10.91
CA GLY A 152 -9.92 -13.56 -9.94
C GLY A 152 -9.14 -12.67 -8.98
N MET A 153 -8.05 -12.05 -9.45
CA MET A 153 -7.29 -11.06 -8.68
C MET A 153 -7.99 -9.70 -8.73
N ASP A 154 -9.16 -9.64 -8.11
CA ASP A 154 -10.05 -8.49 -8.15
C ASP A 154 -9.38 -7.24 -7.56
N GLY A 155 -9.49 -6.12 -8.28
CA GLY A 155 -9.01 -4.81 -7.84
C GLY A 155 -7.56 -4.48 -8.21
N TYR A 156 -6.78 -5.38 -8.81
CA TYR A 156 -5.36 -5.10 -9.17
C TYR A 156 -5.22 -4.25 -10.45
N GLY A 157 -6.18 -4.34 -11.36
CA GLY A 157 -6.26 -3.56 -12.61
C GLY A 157 -7.22 -2.36 -12.55
N GLU A 158 -7.80 -2.09 -11.38
CA GLU A 158 -8.71 -0.96 -11.19
C GLU A 158 -7.97 0.38 -11.20
N ARG A 159 -8.74 1.47 -11.23
CA ARG A 159 -8.20 2.80 -11.05
C ARG A 159 -7.78 3.00 -9.60
N SER A 160 -6.63 3.63 -9.43
CA SER A 160 -6.21 4.14 -8.12
C SER A 160 -7.14 5.28 -7.73
N ARG A 161 -7.64 5.29 -6.50
CA ARG A 161 -8.59 6.29 -5.98
C ARG A 161 -8.04 6.94 -4.74
N THR A 162 -7.99 8.27 -4.76
CA THR A 162 -7.55 9.07 -3.63
C THR A 162 -8.32 10.38 -3.53
N GLY A 163 -8.59 10.86 -2.32
CA GLY A 163 -9.14 12.18 -2.10
C GLY A 163 -8.08 13.24 -2.39
N THR A 164 -7.02 13.26 -1.59
CA THR A 164 -5.95 14.25 -1.69
C THR A 164 -4.58 13.59 -1.89
N VAL A 165 -3.76 14.16 -2.76
CA VAL A 165 -2.35 13.79 -2.91
C VAL A 165 -1.49 15.03 -2.67
N THR A 166 -0.54 14.94 -1.73
CA THR A 166 0.48 15.97 -1.50
C THR A 166 1.86 15.36 -1.60
N VAL A 167 2.55 15.59 -2.71
CA VAL A 167 3.89 15.04 -2.98
C VAL A 167 4.78 16.07 -3.68
N ALA A 168 6.10 15.93 -3.67
CA ALA A 168 6.94 16.78 -4.53
C ALA A 168 6.83 16.33 -5.99
N ASP A 169 7.01 15.03 -6.24
CA ASP A 169 6.98 14.46 -7.59
C ASP A 169 5.93 13.36 -7.72
N LEU A 170 5.04 13.51 -8.70
CA LEU A 170 4.01 12.52 -9.05
C LEU A 170 4.26 11.95 -10.45
N ASP A 171 4.22 10.63 -10.59
CA ASP A 171 4.05 9.95 -11.88
C ASP A 171 3.02 8.82 -11.76
N ALA A 172 1.79 9.09 -12.21
CA ALA A 172 0.66 8.20 -11.98
C ALA A 172 -0.07 7.82 -13.27
N GLY A 173 -0.31 6.51 -13.42
CA GLY A 173 -1.26 5.93 -14.37
C GLY A 173 -2.58 5.58 -13.68
N ARG A 174 -3.72 5.77 -14.38
CA ARG A 174 -5.07 5.44 -13.90
C ARG A 174 -5.40 5.96 -12.49
N LEU A 175 -5.05 7.20 -12.20
CA LEU A 175 -5.33 7.85 -10.91
C LEU A 175 -6.60 8.70 -11.00
N ASP A 176 -7.58 8.44 -10.13
CA ASP A 176 -8.71 9.34 -9.86
C ASP A 176 -8.44 10.08 -8.54
N CYS A 177 -8.27 11.40 -8.61
CA CYS A 177 -7.92 12.26 -7.48
C CYS A 177 -8.77 13.54 -7.43
N LYS A 178 -9.19 13.98 -6.25
CA LYS A 178 -9.93 15.25 -6.11
C LYS A 178 -8.99 16.45 -6.03
N LEU A 179 -7.98 16.38 -5.17
CA LEU A 179 -7.02 17.46 -4.97
C LEU A 179 -5.59 16.94 -5.07
N LEU A 180 -4.86 17.39 -6.07
CA LEU A 180 -3.43 17.16 -6.23
C LEU A 180 -2.65 18.43 -5.87
N ASN A 181 -1.71 18.31 -4.96
CA ASN A 181 -0.70 19.32 -4.67
C ASN A 181 0.68 18.72 -4.95
N ALA A 182 1.38 19.22 -5.97
CA ALA A 182 2.71 18.73 -6.30
C ALA A 182 3.65 19.76 -6.89
N ASP A 183 4.96 19.54 -6.80
CA ASP A 183 5.91 20.38 -7.52
C ASP A 183 5.93 20.01 -9.00
N THR A 184 6.08 18.72 -9.28
CA THR A 184 5.96 18.15 -10.62
C THR A 184 4.92 17.03 -10.65
N ALA A 185 4.15 16.97 -11.73
CA ALA A 185 3.15 15.93 -11.91
C ALA A 185 3.09 15.42 -13.34
N VAL A 186 3.06 14.10 -13.47
CA VAL A 186 2.93 13.36 -14.71
C VAL A 186 1.72 12.45 -14.59
N LEU A 187 0.72 12.68 -15.45
CA LEU A 187 -0.55 11.96 -15.44
C LEU A 187 -0.73 11.19 -16.76
N ARG A 188 -0.97 9.88 -16.63
CA ARG A 188 -1.02 8.94 -17.75
C ARG A 188 -2.22 7.99 -17.65
N GLU A 189 -2.49 7.28 -18.73
CA GLU A 189 -3.38 6.11 -18.80
C GLU A 189 -4.80 6.39 -18.27
N GLY A 190 -5.37 7.54 -18.61
CA GLY A 190 -6.74 7.89 -18.25
C GLY A 190 -6.89 8.43 -16.83
N SER A 191 -5.83 9.03 -16.29
CA SER A 191 -5.87 9.68 -14.98
C SER A 191 -6.78 10.91 -14.99
N PHE A 192 -7.54 11.09 -13.92
CA PHE A 192 -8.49 12.18 -13.75
C PHE A 192 -8.23 12.90 -12.43
N VAL A 193 -7.99 14.20 -12.52
CA VAL A 193 -7.80 15.06 -11.34
C VAL A 193 -8.78 16.22 -11.38
N GLU A 194 -9.60 16.40 -10.33
CA GLU A 194 -10.55 17.51 -10.29
C GLU A 194 -9.81 18.86 -10.13
N HIS A 195 -8.92 18.96 -9.15
CA HIS A 195 -8.15 20.17 -8.85
C HIS A 195 -6.66 19.84 -8.72
N ALA A 196 -5.82 20.47 -9.55
CA ALA A 196 -4.38 20.37 -9.44
C ALA A 196 -3.78 21.73 -9.05
N VAL A 197 -2.90 21.73 -8.05
CA VAL A 197 -2.03 22.84 -7.67
C VAL A 197 -0.62 22.37 -7.93
N CYS A 198 0.04 22.99 -8.92
CA CYS A 198 1.40 22.62 -9.25
C CYS A 198 2.35 23.83 -9.32
N THR A 199 3.59 23.65 -8.85
CA THR A 199 4.58 24.74 -8.75
C THR A 199 5.53 24.81 -9.94
N THR A 200 5.93 23.66 -10.50
CA THR A 200 6.95 23.57 -11.55
C THR A 200 6.38 23.10 -12.88
N GLU A 201 6.00 21.82 -13.00
CA GLU A 201 5.54 21.22 -14.27
C GLU A 201 4.33 20.30 -14.09
N LEU A 202 3.39 20.38 -15.03
CA LEU A 202 2.31 19.40 -15.19
C LEU A 202 2.31 18.85 -16.63
N SER A 203 2.49 17.53 -16.75
CA SER A 203 2.50 16.77 -17.99
C SER A 203 1.34 15.76 -18.01
N LEU A 204 0.62 15.71 -19.14
CA LEU A 204 -0.58 14.88 -19.33
C LEU A 204 -0.48 14.12 -20.65
N ASP A 205 -0.89 12.86 -20.68
CA ASP A 205 -1.20 12.19 -21.95
C ASP A 205 -2.57 12.62 -22.51
N THR A 206 -2.92 12.15 -23.71
CA THR A 206 -4.19 12.52 -24.37
C THR A 206 -5.43 11.90 -23.74
N SER A 207 -5.25 10.89 -22.89
CA SER A 207 -6.35 10.19 -22.22
C SER A 207 -6.65 10.75 -20.83
N SER A 208 -5.74 11.55 -20.28
CA SER A 208 -5.82 12.08 -18.92
C SER A 208 -6.35 13.51 -18.89
N ALA A 209 -7.00 13.88 -17.79
CA ALA A 209 -7.65 15.18 -17.65
C ALA A 209 -7.44 15.80 -16.27
N VAL A 210 -7.32 17.13 -16.26
CA VAL A 210 -7.32 17.98 -15.07
C VAL A 210 -8.41 19.03 -15.28
N VAL A 211 -9.38 19.12 -14.38
CA VAL A 211 -10.54 20.02 -14.55
C VAL A 211 -10.17 21.45 -14.21
N LEU A 212 -9.51 21.66 -13.06
CA LEU A 212 -9.06 22.97 -12.61
C LEU A 212 -7.56 22.92 -12.28
N LEU A 213 -6.81 23.84 -12.87
CA LEU A 213 -5.37 23.98 -12.66
C LEU A 213 -5.07 25.34 -12.05
N ASN A 214 -4.44 25.31 -10.87
CA ASN A 214 -3.95 26.47 -10.16
C ASN A 214 -2.43 26.35 -9.93
N GLY A 215 -1.77 27.47 -9.62
CA GLY A 215 -0.34 27.52 -9.34
C GLY A 215 0.49 28.13 -10.46
N GLY A 216 1.82 28.11 -10.28
CA GLY A 216 2.79 28.72 -11.20
C GLY A 216 3.20 27.83 -12.38
N CYS A 217 2.55 26.67 -12.51
CA CYS A 217 3.01 25.60 -13.39
C CYS A 217 3.07 25.96 -14.87
N HIS A 218 4.15 25.52 -15.51
CA HIS A 218 4.19 25.38 -16.95
C HIS A 218 3.51 24.07 -17.35
N ARG A 219 2.42 24.16 -18.13
CA ARG A 219 1.76 22.99 -18.70
C ARG A 219 2.63 22.47 -19.84
N ALA A 220 3.43 21.44 -19.56
CA ALA A 220 4.28 20.83 -20.56
C ALA A 220 3.48 19.88 -21.44
N ARG A 221 4.00 19.68 -22.65
CA ARG A 221 3.38 19.05 -23.82
C ARG A 221 2.60 17.76 -23.49
N HIS A 222 1.55 17.52 -24.29
CA HIS A 222 0.96 16.19 -24.42
C HIS A 222 2.06 15.13 -24.55
N LEU A 223 2.13 14.23 -23.57
CA LEU A 223 2.99 13.07 -23.64
C LEU A 223 2.54 12.26 -24.85
N LYS A 224 3.45 11.99 -25.79
CA LYS A 224 3.17 11.04 -26.87
C LYS A 224 2.99 9.68 -26.21
N SER A 225 1.82 9.07 -26.37
CA SER A 225 1.58 7.66 -26.05
C SER A 225 2.62 6.81 -26.80
N ALA A 226 3.39 6.03 -26.06
CA ALA A 226 4.29 5.00 -26.59
C ALA A 226 3.50 3.71 -26.83
#